data_AF-A0AA35PWV1-F1
#
_entry.id   AF-A0AA35PWV1-F1
#
_cell.length_a   1.000
_cell.length_b   1.000
_cell.length_c   1.000
_cell.angle_alpha   90.00
_cell.angle_beta   90.00
_cell.angle_gamma   90.00
#
_symmetry.space_group_name_H-M   'P 1'
#
loop_
_entity.id
_entity.type
_entity.pdbx_description
1 polymer ?
#
loop_
_entity_poly.entity_id
_entity_poly.type
_entity_poly.pdbx_seq_one_letter_code
_entity_poly.pdbx_strand_id
1 'polypeptide(L)'
;MAISITSLNNVMAQGEDPALALQHQGRTVYLINSRLSQANPVSNANLAVVVMIAQYERLRGRFLESLVHLDGLYSMVEMRGGIATLIRDEPSLGQKIARLDLDLALYIGTKPRFDVANITNDSTSIPWLSEPLITEHEMESCGFSDCPGISIQLQSLAKQITCLGRQVNDAHVGLRTALHTRSFHITLLHLGHKLIHFGPLGGPRPTSEIDNAVQLG
;
A
#
# COMPACT_ATOMS: atom_id res chain seq x y z
N MET A 1 -11.87 -9.53 -8.32
CA MET A 1 -12.89 -8.46 -8.28
C MET A 1 -12.16 -7.12 -8.17
N ALA A 2 -11.83 -6.52 -9.33
CA ALA A 2 -11.23 -5.19 -9.38
C ALA A 2 -12.31 -4.18 -9.03
N ILE A 3 -12.30 -3.69 -7.80
CA ILE A 3 -13.04 -2.47 -7.46
C ILE A 3 -12.24 -1.34 -8.11
N SER A 4 -12.44 -1.19 -9.42
CA SER A 4 -11.83 -0.13 -10.23
C SER A 4 -12.06 1.20 -9.55
N ILE A 5 -11.06 2.06 -9.63
CA ILE A 5 -11.08 3.46 -9.19
C ILE A 5 -12.40 4.17 -9.60
N THR A 6 -13.02 3.72 -10.69
CA THR A 6 -14.37 4.09 -11.17
C THR A 6 -15.52 3.83 -10.18
N SER A 7 -15.52 2.71 -9.44
CA SER A 7 -16.53 2.38 -8.43
C SER A 7 -16.40 3.27 -7.19
N LEU A 8 -15.18 3.60 -6.77
CA LEU A 8 -14.96 4.52 -5.66
C LEU A 8 -15.37 5.95 -6.03
N ASN A 9 -15.06 6.37 -7.27
CA ASN A 9 -15.51 7.64 -7.82
C ASN A 9 -17.05 7.70 -7.93
N ASN A 10 -17.73 6.60 -8.27
CA ASN A 10 -19.20 6.58 -8.33
C ASN A 10 -19.86 6.61 -6.94
N VAL A 11 -19.25 6.01 -5.92
CA VAL A 11 -19.74 6.12 -4.53
C VAL A 11 -19.51 7.52 -3.97
N MET A 12 -18.43 8.19 -4.35
CA MET A 12 -18.18 9.60 -3.99
C MET A 12 -19.01 10.60 -4.84
N ALA A 13 -19.52 10.17 -6.01
CA ALA A 13 -20.36 10.99 -6.89
C ALA A 13 -21.86 10.91 -6.56
N GLN A 14 -22.30 9.98 -5.70
CA GLN A 14 -23.62 10.04 -5.07
C GLN A 14 -23.55 11.05 -3.93
N GLY A 15 -23.76 12.32 -4.28
CA GLY A 15 -23.47 13.47 -3.44
C GLY A 15 -24.18 13.43 -2.09
N GLU A 16 -23.42 13.15 -1.03
CA GLU A 16 -23.69 13.80 0.25
C GLU A 16 -23.73 15.31 0.01
N ASP A 17 -24.69 16.00 0.65
CA ASP A 17 -24.70 17.46 0.70
C ASP A 17 -23.30 17.93 1.12
N PRO A 18 -22.60 18.73 0.29
CA PRO A 18 -21.26 19.23 0.61
C PRO A 18 -21.21 19.89 1.99
N ALA A 19 -22.29 20.51 2.44
CA ALA A 19 -22.40 21.11 3.77
C ALA A 19 -22.41 20.05 4.89
N LEU A 20 -23.15 18.96 4.70
CA LEU A 20 -23.21 17.84 5.63
C LEU A 20 -21.87 17.08 5.70
N ALA A 21 -21.22 16.86 4.56
CA ALA A 21 -19.88 16.27 4.52
C ALA A 21 -18.84 17.15 5.27
N LEU A 22 -18.88 18.46 5.06
CA LEU A 22 -18.04 19.42 5.79
C LEU A 22 -18.36 19.43 7.29
N GLN A 23 -19.63 19.34 7.67
CA GLN A 23 -20.05 19.24 9.07
C GLN A 23 -19.51 17.99 9.74
N HIS A 24 -19.63 16.82 9.09
CA HIS A 24 -19.09 15.56 9.60
C HIS A 24 -17.56 15.60 9.70
N GLN A 25 -16.87 16.22 8.75
CA GLN A 25 -15.41 16.42 8.81
C GLN A 25 -15.01 17.30 9.98
N GLY A 26 -15.60 18.49 10.09
CA GLY A 26 -15.32 19.41 11.19
C GLY A 26 -15.60 18.78 12.54
N ARG A 27 -16.70 18.03 12.65
CA ARG A 27 -17.03 17.28 13.88
C ARG A 27 -16.02 16.17 14.17
N THR A 28 -15.57 15.45 13.16
CA THR A 28 -14.56 14.39 13.32
C THR A 28 -13.24 14.97 13.80
N VAL A 29 -12.76 16.06 13.20
CA VAL A 29 -11.54 16.78 13.60
C VAL A 29 -11.66 17.30 15.05
N TYR A 30 -12.81 17.89 15.40
CA TYR A 30 -13.06 18.34 16.77
C TYR A 30 -12.99 17.19 17.78
N LEU A 31 -13.69 16.07 17.50
CA LEU A 31 -13.75 14.93 18.41
C LEU A 31 -12.39 14.23 18.54
N ILE A 32 -11.64 14.07 17.44
CA ILE A 32 -10.32 13.45 17.52
C ILE A 32 -9.35 14.32 18.31
N ASN A 33 -9.33 15.65 18.08
CA ASN A 33 -8.49 16.55 18.86
C ASN A 33 -8.81 16.50 20.36
N SER A 34 -10.10 16.45 20.71
CA SER A 34 -10.55 16.29 22.11
C SER A 34 -10.14 14.95 22.72
N ARG A 35 -10.09 13.86 21.95
CA ARG A 35 -9.62 12.56 22.43
C ARG A 35 -8.10 12.50 22.54
N LEU A 36 -7.38 13.14 21.63
CA LEU A 36 -5.92 13.23 21.64
C LEU A 36 -5.40 14.09 22.80
N SER A 37 -6.21 14.95 23.39
CA SER A 37 -5.86 15.70 24.60
C SER A 37 -6.12 14.95 25.92
N GLN A 38 -6.59 13.69 25.88
CA GLN A 38 -6.92 12.89 27.07
C GLN A 38 -5.82 11.87 27.41
N ALA A 39 -5.99 11.14 28.53
CA ALA A 39 -4.98 10.23 29.10
C ALA A 39 -4.61 9.01 28.22
N ASN A 40 -5.34 8.71 27.13
CA ASN A 40 -5.01 7.62 26.20
C ASN A 40 -5.16 8.06 24.73
N PRO A 41 -4.25 8.92 24.24
CA PRO A 41 -4.38 9.53 22.92
C PRO A 41 -4.20 8.49 21.80
N VAL A 42 -3.47 7.40 22.02
CA VAL A 42 -3.06 6.42 20.99
C VAL A 42 -3.87 5.12 21.01
N SER A 43 -5.19 5.21 21.22
CA SER A 43 -6.07 4.06 21.08
C SER A 43 -6.23 3.62 19.60
N ASN A 44 -6.50 2.33 19.36
CA ASN A 44 -6.75 1.81 18.00
C ASN A 44 -7.84 2.60 17.26
N ALA A 45 -8.87 3.03 17.99
CA ALA A 45 -9.95 3.85 17.44
C ALA A 45 -9.43 5.21 16.96
N ASN A 46 -8.56 5.88 17.73
CA ASN A 46 -7.99 7.15 17.34
C ASN A 46 -7.04 7.00 16.14
N LEU A 47 -6.19 5.97 16.12
CA LEU A 47 -5.34 5.67 14.95
C LEU A 47 -6.21 5.43 13.71
N ALA A 48 -7.28 4.63 13.82
CA ALA A 48 -8.18 4.35 12.71
C ALA A 48 -8.86 5.63 12.18
N VAL A 49 -9.28 6.54 13.05
CA VAL A 49 -9.85 7.85 12.67
C VAL A 49 -8.82 8.67 11.90
N VAL A 50 -7.57 8.77 12.38
CA VAL A 50 -6.52 9.51 11.69
C VAL A 50 -6.19 8.91 10.32
N VAL A 51 -6.14 7.57 10.20
CA VAL A 51 -6.01 6.87 8.91
C VAL A 51 -7.16 7.24 7.97
N MET A 52 -8.40 7.27 8.47
CA MET A 52 -9.57 7.63 7.66
C MET A 52 -9.52 9.07 7.18
N ILE A 53 -9.12 10.02 8.03
CA ILE A 53 -8.95 11.43 7.64
C ILE A 53 -7.85 11.56 6.57
N ALA A 54 -6.70 10.94 6.78
CA ALA A 54 -5.60 10.96 5.81
C ALA A 54 -6.03 10.37 4.46
N GLN A 55 -6.73 9.24 4.48
CA GLN A 55 -7.23 8.59 3.28
C GLN A 55 -8.29 9.46 2.59
N TYR A 56 -9.13 10.15 3.34
CA TYR A 56 -10.14 11.07 2.79
C TYR A 56 -9.47 12.22 2.03
N GLU A 57 -8.50 12.90 2.62
CA GLU A 57 -7.75 13.97 1.94
C GLU A 57 -7.04 13.44 0.68
N ARG A 58 -6.40 12.25 0.78
CA ARG A 58 -5.77 11.59 -0.38
C ARG A 58 -6.77 11.34 -1.52
N LEU A 59 -7.96 10.83 -1.21
CA LEU A 59 -9.01 10.56 -2.20
C LEU A 59 -9.52 11.85 -2.87
N ARG A 60 -9.40 12.99 -2.20
CA ARG A 60 -9.71 14.32 -2.76
C ARG A 60 -8.57 14.94 -3.56
N GLY A 61 -7.45 14.24 -3.72
CA GLY A 61 -6.25 14.78 -4.35
C GLY A 61 -5.45 15.75 -3.46
N ARG A 62 -5.76 15.80 -2.16
CA ARG A 62 -5.10 16.67 -1.18
C ARG A 62 -3.98 15.92 -0.46
N PHE A 63 -2.94 15.62 -1.23
CA PHE A 63 -1.85 14.74 -0.77
C PHE A 63 -0.97 15.40 0.30
N LEU A 64 -0.78 16.73 0.26
CA LEU A 64 0.00 17.46 1.25
C LEU A 64 -0.73 17.50 2.61
N GLU A 65 -2.04 17.64 2.60
CA GLU A 65 -2.88 17.57 3.81
C GLU A 65 -2.87 16.13 4.37
N SER A 66 -2.95 15.13 3.49
CA SER A 66 -2.81 13.72 3.87
C SER A 66 -1.45 13.43 4.54
N LEU A 67 -0.36 14.06 4.08
CA LEU A 67 0.97 13.95 4.71
C LEU A 67 0.99 14.46 6.15
N VAL A 68 0.32 15.58 6.45
CA VAL A 68 0.25 16.11 7.82
C VAL A 68 -0.42 15.09 8.75
N HIS A 69 -1.44 14.39 8.27
CA HIS A 69 -2.07 13.31 9.04
C HIS A 69 -1.16 12.09 9.17
N LEU A 70 -0.36 11.76 8.14
CA LEU A 70 0.65 10.71 8.21
C LEU A 70 1.76 11.05 9.23
N ASP A 71 2.18 12.31 9.36
CA ASP A 71 3.15 12.77 10.38
C ASP A 71 2.62 12.48 11.79
N GLY A 72 1.37 12.84 12.06
CA GLY A 72 0.70 12.56 13.32
C GLY A 72 0.59 11.05 13.57
N LEU A 73 0.18 10.30 12.55
CA LEU A 73 0.03 8.85 12.62
C LEU A 73 1.35 8.13 12.89
N TYR A 74 2.46 8.57 12.28
CA TYR A 74 3.79 8.05 12.56
C TYR A 74 4.14 8.21 14.04
N SER A 75 3.94 9.41 14.59
CA SER A 75 4.16 9.68 16.01
C SER A 75 3.29 8.79 16.92
N MET A 76 2.04 8.54 16.53
CA MET A 76 1.14 7.63 17.26
C MET A 76 1.59 6.17 17.20
N VAL A 77 2.13 5.72 16.07
CA VAL A 77 2.67 4.36 15.91
C VAL A 77 3.93 4.17 16.74
N GLU A 78 4.83 5.15 16.77
CA GLU A 78 6.03 5.09 17.61
C GLU A 78 5.70 5.02 19.11
N MET A 79 4.69 5.77 19.56
CA MET A 79 4.15 5.66 20.94
C MET A 79 3.57 4.28 21.26
N ARG A 80 3.24 3.46 20.24
CA ARG A 80 2.77 2.08 20.38
C ARG A 80 3.90 1.05 20.25
N GLY A 81 5.17 1.47 20.24
CA GLY A 81 6.32 0.58 20.09
C GLY A 81 6.60 0.19 18.64
N GLY A 82 6.20 1.03 17.68
CA GLY A 82 6.51 0.88 16.26
C GLY A 82 5.52 0.04 15.47
N ILE A 83 5.66 0.09 14.14
CA ILE A 83 4.70 -0.54 13.20
C ILE A 83 4.65 -2.07 13.32
N ALA A 84 5.77 -2.72 13.64
CA ALA A 84 5.83 -4.18 13.83
C ALA A 84 4.98 -4.62 15.04
N THR A 85 5.08 -3.89 16.15
CA THR A 85 4.24 -4.11 17.34
C THR A 85 2.77 -3.92 17.01
N LEU A 86 2.44 -2.84 16.29
CA LEU A 86 1.05 -2.56 15.90
C LEU A 86 0.49 -3.61 14.95
N ILE A 87 1.28 -4.13 14.00
CA ILE A 87 0.83 -5.19 13.08
C ILE A 87 0.61 -6.51 13.82
N ARG A 88 1.46 -6.84 14.80
CA ARG A 88 1.28 -8.02 15.62
C ARG A 88 -0.01 -7.95 16.45
N ASP A 89 -0.25 -6.81 17.10
CA ASP A 89 -1.36 -6.64 18.02
C ASP A 89 -2.68 -6.35 17.25
N GLU A 90 -2.61 -5.61 16.14
CA GLU A 90 -3.75 -5.19 15.31
C GLU A 90 -3.43 -5.21 13.80
N PRO A 91 -3.39 -6.41 13.17
CA PRO A 91 -2.90 -6.59 11.80
C PRO A 91 -3.62 -5.73 10.75
N SER A 92 -4.95 -5.62 10.84
CA SER A 92 -5.76 -4.86 9.88
C SER A 92 -5.44 -3.36 9.93
N LEU A 93 -5.25 -2.81 11.13
CA LEU A 93 -4.92 -1.40 11.31
C LEU A 93 -3.49 -1.12 10.83
N GLY A 94 -2.52 -1.93 11.25
CA GLY A 94 -1.14 -1.80 10.80
C GLY A 94 -0.99 -1.89 9.28
N GLN A 95 -1.72 -2.80 8.62
CA GLN A 95 -1.76 -2.90 7.16
C GLN A 95 -2.33 -1.65 6.48
N LYS A 96 -3.40 -1.05 7.05
CA LYS A 96 -3.98 0.19 6.51
C LYS A 96 -3.01 1.37 6.63
N ILE A 97 -2.29 1.45 7.74
CA ILE A 97 -1.27 2.48 7.98
C ILE A 97 -0.11 2.34 6.99
N ALA A 98 0.44 1.12 6.86
CA ALA A 98 1.49 0.82 5.91
C ALA A 98 1.07 1.11 4.46
N ARG A 99 -0.19 0.81 4.12
CA ARG A 99 -0.74 1.10 2.79
C ARG A 99 -0.83 2.60 2.50
N LEU A 100 -1.31 3.38 3.48
CA LEU A 100 -1.39 4.83 3.36
C LEU A 100 0.01 5.44 3.15
N ASP A 101 1.00 5.01 3.93
CA ASP A 101 2.39 5.45 3.80
C ASP A 101 2.96 5.13 2.41
N LEU A 102 2.79 3.89 1.92
CA LEU A 102 3.21 3.51 0.58
C LEU A 102 2.50 4.32 -0.52
N ASP A 103 1.18 4.50 -0.44
CA ASP A 103 0.41 5.25 -1.44
C ASP A 103 0.87 6.72 -1.52
N LEU A 104 1.16 7.35 -0.36
CA LEU A 104 1.69 8.72 -0.32
C LEU A 104 3.12 8.78 -0.84
N ALA A 105 3.98 7.83 -0.46
CA ALA A 105 5.35 7.75 -0.93
C ALA A 105 5.42 7.59 -2.46
N LEU A 106 4.57 6.74 -3.03
CA LEU A 106 4.45 6.57 -4.49
C LEU A 106 4.00 7.86 -5.18
N TYR A 107 3.04 8.59 -4.60
CA TYR A 107 2.56 9.84 -5.17
C TYR A 107 3.61 10.95 -5.16
N ILE A 108 4.31 11.12 -4.04
CA ILE A 108 5.28 12.22 -3.85
C ILE A 108 6.65 11.86 -4.46
N GLY A 109 6.92 10.56 -4.62
CA GLY A 109 8.20 10.06 -5.06
C GLY A 109 9.22 9.88 -3.94
N THR A 110 8.79 9.83 -2.68
CA THR A 110 9.68 9.59 -1.54
C THR A 110 9.80 8.11 -1.23
N LYS A 111 10.67 7.74 -0.31
CA LYS A 111 10.62 6.40 0.29
C LYS A 111 9.47 6.35 1.33
N PRO A 112 8.83 5.19 1.52
CA PRO A 112 7.92 4.97 2.65
C PRO A 112 8.67 5.17 3.97
N ARG A 113 7.97 5.64 5.00
CA ARG A 113 8.53 5.90 6.34
C ARG A 113 8.63 4.62 7.17
N PHE A 114 7.72 3.68 6.95
CA PHE A 114 7.74 2.39 7.62
C PHE A 114 8.58 1.39 6.81
N ASP A 115 9.44 0.64 7.49
CA ASP A 115 10.22 -0.41 6.84
C ASP A 115 9.33 -1.61 6.47
N VAL A 116 9.49 -2.10 5.23
CA VAL A 116 8.81 -3.30 4.73
C VAL A 116 9.10 -4.52 5.60
N ALA A 117 10.32 -4.66 6.12
CA ALA A 117 10.67 -5.78 6.99
C ALA A 117 9.73 -5.80 8.21
N ASN A 118 9.54 -4.65 8.85
CA ASN A 118 8.64 -4.51 9.99
C ASN A 118 7.16 -4.75 9.65
N ILE A 119 6.79 -4.68 8.37
CA ILE A 119 5.43 -4.91 7.88
C ILE A 119 5.20 -6.38 7.52
N THR A 120 6.22 -7.08 7.02
CA THR A 120 6.14 -8.45 6.49
C THR A 120 6.70 -9.52 7.42
N ASN A 121 7.19 -9.17 8.61
CA ASN A 121 7.78 -10.09 9.59
C ASN A 121 6.80 -11.11 10.22
N ASP A 122 5.51 -11.06 9.88
CA ASP A 122 4.61 -12.15 10.26
C ASP A 122 5.00 -13.38 9.42
N SER A 123 5.27 -14.52 10.06
CA SER A 123 5.89 -15.75 9.55
C SER A 123 5.26 -16.39 8.30
N THR A 124 4.29 -15.73 7.68
CA THR A 124 4.03 -15.83 6.25
C THR A 124 5.24 -15.36 5.46
N SER A 125 6.26 -16.21 5.36
CA SER A 125 6.95 -16.36 4.07
C SER A 125 5.86 -16.31 3.01
N ILE A 126 5.97 -15.47 1.97
CA ILE A 126 4.96 -15.43 0.91
C ILE A 126 5.28 -16.64 0.02
N PRO A 127 4.85 -17.86 0.36
CA PRO A 127 5.47 -19.07 -0.17
C PRO A 127 5.14 -19.15 -1.66
N TRP A 128 3.98 -18.64 -2.05
CA TRP A 128 3.49 -18.56 -3.43
C TRP A 128 4.17 -17.51 -4.32
N LEU A 129 4.98 -16.59 -3.78
CA LEU A 129 5.91 -15.80 -4.62
C LEU A 129 7.16 -16.61 -4.97
N SER A 130 7.44 -17.68 -4.22
CA SER A 130 8.55 -18.60 -4.43
C SER A 130 8.12 -19.97 -4.97
N GLU A 131 6.85 -20.36 -4.86
CA GLU A 131 6.34 -21.63 -5.39
C GLU A 131 6.07 -21.51 -6.90
N PRO A 132 6.80 -22.26 -7.73
CA PRO A 132 6.41 -22.48 -9.11
C PRO A 132 5.29 -23.52 -9.13
N LEU A 133 4.06 -23.12 -8.80
CA LEU A 133 2.88 -23.96 -9.01
C LEU A 133 2.25 -23.65 -10.39
N ILE A 134 3.08 -23.67 -11.43
CA ILE A 134 2.67 -23.91 -12.81
C ILE A 134 3.83 -24.72 -13.40
N THR A 135 3.48 -25.89 -13.93
CA THR A 135 4.33 -26.78 -14.72
C THR A 135 5.26 -25.94 -15.62
N GLU A 136 6.54 -26.30 -15.69
CA GLU A 136 7.62 -25.58 -16.41
C GLU A 136 7.28 -25.21 -17.87
N HIS A 137 6.18 -25.74 -18.41
CA HIS A 137 5.71 -25.61 -19.78
C HIS A 137 4.95 -24.31 -20.14
N GLU A 138 4.64 -23.41 -19.18
CA GLU A 138 3.96 -22.12 -19.47
C GLU A 138 4.74 -20.88 -18.99
N MET A 139 6.00 -21.06 -18.58
CA MET A 139 6.88 -19.98 -18.13
C MET A 139 7.66 -19.31 -19.28
N GLU A 140 7.39 -19.67 -20.53
CA GLU A 140 8.02 -19.05 -21.72
C GLU A 140 7.46 -17.66 -22.05
N SER A 141 6.41 -17.17 -21.38
CA SER A 141 5.72 -15.95 -21.81
C SER A 141 6.01 -14.67 -20.99
N CYS A 142 6.75 -14.74 -19.88
CA CYS A 142 7.18 -13.51 -19.19
C CYS A 142 8.42 -12.93 -19.89
N GLY A 143 8.23 -12.14 -20.94
CA GLY A 143 9.27 -11.54 -21.79
C GLY A 143 10.28 -10.59 -21.10
N PHE A 144 10.34 -10.60 -19.77
CA PHE A 144 11.32 -9.84 -18.98
C PHE A 144 12.57 -10.65 -18.63
N SER A 145 12.52 -11.98 -18.67
CA SER A 145 13.67 -12.83 -18.30
C SER A 145 14.83 -12.72 -19.30
N ASP A 146 14.55 -12.32 -20.54
CA ASP A 146 15.51 -12.28 -21.65
C ASP A 146 15.79 -10.86 -22.16
N CYS A 147 15.38 -9.81 -21.44
CA CYS A 147 15.61 -8.44 -21.89
C CYS A 147 17.05 -8.01 -21.53
N PRO A 148 17.97 -7.88 -22.52
CA PRO A 148 19.34 -7.46 -22.23
C PRO A 148 19.34 -6.03 -21.69
N GLY A 149 19.99 -5.80 -20.55
CA GLY A 149 20.16 -4.47 -19.96
C GLY A 149 19.23 -4.12 -18.79
N ILE A 150 18.27 -4.98 -18.44
CA ILE A 150 17.50 -4.85 -17.20
C ILE A 150 18.25 -5.53 -16.05
N SER A 151 18.35 -4.85 -14.91
CA SER A 151 18.92 -5.42 -13.69
C SER A 151 18.17 -6.65 -13.20
N ILE A 152 18.88 -7.62 -12.61
CA ILE A 152 18.30 -8.86 -12.06
C ILE A 152 17.21 -8.55 -11.01
N GLN A 153 17.37 -7.46 -10.26
CA GLN A 153 16.39 -7.02 -9.27
C GLN A 153 15.07 -6.62 -9.91
N LEU A 154 15.11 -5.82 -10.99
CA LEU A 154 13.91 -5.36 -11.69
C LEU A 154 13.26 -6.48 -12.50
N GLN A 155 14.04 -7.39 -13.10
CA GLN A 155 13.52 -8.60 -13.72
C GLN A 155 12.76 -9.49 -12.71
N SER A 156 13.36 -9.71 -11.55
CA SER A 156 12.73 -10.48 -10.46
C SER A 156 11.43 -9.83 -9.99
N LEU A 157 11.43 -8.50 -9.82
CA LEU A 157 10.25 -7.74 -9.42
C LEU A 157 9.14 -7.79 -10.49
N ALA A 158 9.49 -7.60 -11.76
CA ALA A 158 8.56 -7.70 -12.88
C ALA A 158 7.92 -9.10 -12.94
N LYS A 159 8.73 -10.16 -12.81
CA LYS A 159 8.24 -11.54 -12.74
C LYS A 159 7.25 -11.75 -11.58
N GLN A 160 7.54 -11.21 -10.40
CA GLN A 160 6.64 -11.30 -9.24
C GLN A 160 5.32 -10.55 -9.46
N ILE A 161 5.36 -9.35 -10.05
CA ILE A 161 4.17 -8.55 -10.38
C ILE A 161 3.31 -9.28 -11.43
N THR A 162 3.93 -9.79 -12.50
CA THR A 162 3.23 -10.54 -13.54
C THR A 162 2.62 -11.83 -12.99
N CYS A 163 3.33 -12.54 -12.11
CA CYS A 163 2.81 -13.72 -11.43
C CYS A 163 1.58 -13.39 -10.58
N LEU A 164 1.64 -12.33 -9.76
CA LEU A 164 0.49 -11.87 -8.98
C LEU A 164 -0.71 -11.54 -9.90
N GLY A 165 -0.47 -10.82 -10.99
CA GLY A 165 -1.51 -10.49 -11.98
C GLY A 165 -2.17 -11.73 -12.56
N ARG A 166 -1.38 -12.75 -12.94
CA ARG A 166 -1.89 -14.04 -13.43
C ARG A 166 -2.74 -14.73 -12.37
N GLN A 167 -2.26 -14.84 -11.13
CA GLN A 167 -3.00 -15.48 -10.05
C GLN A 167 -4.35 -14.81 -9.78
N VAL A 168 -4.39 -13.48 -9.82
CA VAL A 168 -5.63 -12.71 -9.65
C VAL A 168 -6.60 -12.95 -10.82
N ASN A 169 -6.09 -13.05 -12.04
CA ASN A 169 -6.88 -13.34 -13.24
C ASN A 169 -7.43 -14.78 -13.23
N ASP A 170 -6.58 -15.76 -12.92
CA ASP A 170 -6.97 -17.18 -12.83
C ASP A 170 -8.04 -17.39 -11.75
N ALA A 171 -7.89 -16.74 -10.60
CA ALA A 171 -8.90 -16.76 -9.55
C ALA A 171 -10.22 -16.11 -10.01
N HIS A 172 -10.16 -15.08 -10.86
CA HIS A 172 -11.36 -14.43 -11.38
C HIS A 172 -12.16 -15.32 -12.33
N VAL A 173 -11.48 -16.12 -13.16
CA VAL A 173 -12.11 -17.08 -14.09
C VAL A 173 -12.39 -18.45 -13.46
N GLY A 174 -12.09 -18.63 -12.17
CA GLY A 174 -12.36 -19.87 -11.43
C GLY A 174 -11.33 -20.98 -11.64
N LEU A 175 -10.19 -20.69 -12.29
CA LEU A 175 -9.09 -21.65 -12.50
C LEU A 175 -8.25 -21.87 -11.23
N ARG A 176 -8.31 -20.95 -10.27
CA ARG A 176 -7.61 -21.04 -8.98
C ARG A 176 -8.46 -20.53 -7.84
N THR A 177 -8.15 -20.94 -6.61
CA THR A 177 -8.73 -20.33 -5.41
C THR A 177 -8.26 -18.88 -5.29
N ALA A 178 -9.18 -18.00 -4.90
CA ALA A 178 -8.85 -16.60 -4.65
C ALA A 178 -7.83 -16.47 -3.51
N LEU A 179 -6.84 -15.59 -3.71
CA LEU A 179 -5.90 -15.24 -2.66
C LEU A 179 -6.67 -14.68 -1.46
N HIS A 180 -6.29 -15.11 -0.27
CA HIS A 180 -6.83 -14.53 0.95
C HIS A 180 -6.52 -13.02 0.99
N THR A 181 -7.51 -12.19 1.37
CA THR A 181 -7.43 -10.73 1.35
C THR A 181 -6.18 -10.20 2.04
N ARG A 182 -5.83 -10.77 3.20
CA ARG A 182 -4.63 -10.40 3.96
C ARG A 182 -3.35 -10.66 3.16
N SER A 183 -3.23 -11.83 2.53
CA SER A 183 -2.06 -12.23 1.74
C SER A 183 -1.90 -11.38 0.49
N PHE A 184 -3.01 -11.04 -0.15
CA PHE A 184 -3.03 -10.12 -1.28
C PHE A 184 -2.50 -8.74 -0.90
N HIS A 185 -2.99 -8.16 0.20
CA HIS A 185 -2.54 -6.84 0.66
C HIS A 185 -1.08 -6.82 1.09
N ILE A 186 -0.62 -7.83 1.84
CA ILE A 186 0.80 -7.94 2.23
C ILE A 186 1.69 -8.01 0.99
N THR A 187 1.27 -8.74 -0.04
CA THR A 187 2.07 -8.85 -1.25
C THR A 187 2.11 -7.55 -2.04
N LEU A 188 1.00 -6.84 -2.16
CA LEU A 188 0.99 -5.52 -2.77
C LEU A 188 1.90 -4.54 -2.02
N LEU A 189 1.90 -4.57 -0.69
CA LEU A 189 2.82 -3.77 0.13
C LEU A 189 4.27 -4.15 -0.16
N HIS A 190 4.59 -5.44 -0.12
CA HIS A 190 5.96 -5.93 -0.35
C HIS A 190 6.49 -5.54 -1.75
N LEU A 191 5.70 -5.78 -2.81
CA LEU A 191 6.10 -5.44 -4.18
C LEU A 191 6.21 -3.94 -4.38
N GLY A 192 5.28 -3.14 -3.83
CA GLY A 192 5.35 -1.68 -3.90
C GLY A 192 6.57 -1.11 -3.17
N HIS A 193 6.90 -1.63 -2.00
CA HIS A 193 8.11 -1.25 -1.28
C HIS A 193 9.38 -1.61 -2.06
N LYS A 194 9.44 -2.78 -2.70
CA LYS A 194 10.58 -3.14 -3.57
C LYS A 194 10.70 -2.19 -4.76
N LEU A 195 9.58 -1.88 -5.42
CA LEU A 195 9.56 -0.99 -6.58
C LEU A 195 10.08 0.41 -6.24
N ILE A 196 9.62 0.98 -5.12
CA ILE A 196 10.00 2.35 -4.74
C ILE A 196 11.43 2.42 -4.19
N HIS A 197 11.92 1.35 -3.55
CA HIS A 197 13.31 1.27 -3.09
C HIS A 197 14.31 1.10 -4.23
N PHE A 198 13.90 0.46 -5.34
CA PHE A 198 14.75 0.33 -6.53
C PHE A 198 15.12 1.69 -7.13
N GLY A 199 14.20 2.65 -7.12
CA GLY A 199 14.42 4.01 -7.60
C GLY A 199 13.29 4.95 -7.19
N PRO A 200 13.39 5.69 -6.08
CA PRO A 200 12.35 6.65 -5.71
C PRO A 200 12.19 7.72 -6.79
N LEU A 201 10.96 8.18 -7.07
CA LEU A 201 10.71 9.15 -8.16
C LEU A 201 11.32 10.53 -7.86
N GLY A 202 11.34 10.93 -6.59
CA GLY A 202 11.92 12.18 -6.11
C GLY A 202 13.37 12.05 -5.62
N GLY A 203 14.03 10.91 -5.87
CA GLY A 203 15.43 10.68 -5.48
C GLY A 203 16.32 10.33 -6.68
N PRO A 204 17.55 9.88 -6.43
CA PRO A 204 18.46 9.44 -7.48
C PRO A 204 17.82 8.34 -8.33
N ARG A 205 17.77 8.56 -9.64
CA ARG A 205 17.23 7.60 -10.61
C ARG A 205 18.29 6.54 -10.96
N PRO A 206 17.88 5.34 -11.40
CA PRO A 206 18.81 4.34 -11.94
C PRO A 206 19.66 4.94 -13.06
N THR A 207 20.95 4.59 -13.12
CA THR A 207 21.87 5.04 -14.17
C THR A 207 21.59 4.38 -15.51
N SER A 208 21.03 3.18 -15.49
CA SER A 208 20.55 2.49 -16.69
C SER A 208 19.23 3.12 -17.14
N GLU A 209 19.23 3.67 -18.36
CA GLU A 209 18.02 4.25 -18.97
C GLU A 209 16.91 3.21 -19.13
N ILE A 210 17.28 1.96 -19.42
CA ILE A 210 16.34 0.84 -19.57
C ILE A 210 15.72 0.49 -18.20
N ASP A 211 16.53 0.39 -17.14
CA ASP A 211 15.99 0.16 -15.78
C ASP A 211 15.07 1.30 -15.35
N ASN A 212 15.46 2.54 -15.65
CA ASN A 212 14.67 3.71 -15.33
C ASN A 212 13.33 3.72 -16.08
N ALA A 213 13.32 3.40 -17.38
CA ALA A 213 12.10 3.31 -18.18
C ALA A 213 11.18 2.19 -17.69
N VAL A 214 11.71 0.98 -17.49
CA VAL A 214 10.93 -0.20 -17.03
C VAL A 214 10.35 0.04 -15.64
N GLN A 215 11.07 0.74 -14.76
CA GLN A 215 10.56 1.05 -13.43
C GLN A 215 9.38 2.04 -13.47
N LEU A 216 9.39 2.99 -14.41
CA LEU A 216 8.35 4.01 -14.55
C LEU A 216 7.06 3.50 -15.21
N GLY A 217 7.17 2.44 -16.03
CA GLY A 217 6.06 1.83 -16.76
C GLY A 217 5.95 2.34 -18.18
#